data_AF-A0A5C3LNB9-F1
#
_entry.id   AF-A0A5C3LNB9-F1
#
_cell.length_a   1.000
_cell.length_b   1.000
_cell.length_c   1.000
_cell.angle_alpha   90.00
_cell.angle_beta   90.00
_cell.angle_gamma   90.00
#
_symmetry.space_group_name_H-M   'P 1'
#
loop_
_entity.id
_entity.type
_entity.pdbx_description
1 polymer ?
#
loop_
_entity_poly.entity_id
_entity_poly.type
_entity_poly.pdbx_seq_one_letter_code
_entity_poly.pdbx_strand_id
1 'polypeptide(L)'
;MYNVLTHKENMETRYVMSKGEALEMFPILKSDGLVGAVIYYDGDTTNESRINIALIMSAVKHSAVAASYCEVTKLDKDDNDKLNCAHVKDTLISDECDVRAQARSTC
;
A
#
# COMPACT_ATOMS: atom_id res chain seq x y z
N MET A 1 0.07 22.72 -10.95
CA MET A 1 -0.79 21.53 -11.05
C MET A 1 -0.70 20.63 -9.81
N TYR A 2 0.51 20.20 -9.39
CA TYR A 2 0.67 19.38 -8.17
C TYR A 2 0.14 20.04 -6.88
N ASN A 3 0.38 21.34 -6.68
CA ASN A 3 -0.08 22.07 -5.49
C ASN A 3 -1.62 22.13 -5.31
N VAL A 4 -2.39 21.90 -6.38
CA VAL A 4 -3.87 21.92 -6.32
C VAL A 4 -4.40 20.59 -5.79
N LEU A 5 -3.71 19.49 -6.12
CA LEU A 5 -4.09 18.13 -5.72
C LEU A 5 -3.67 17.83 -4.27
N THR A 6 -2.64 18.50 -3.74
CA THR A 6 -2.10 18.28 -2.40
C THR A 6 -2.66 19.24 -1.33
N HIS A 7 -3.65 20.08 -1.66
CA HIS A 7 -4.15 21.17 -0.80
C HIS A 7 -4.82 20.74 0.52
N LYS A 8 -4.88 19.43 0.82
CA LYS A 8 -5.53 18.88 2.02
C LYS A 8 -4.59 18.23 3.03
N GLU A 9 -3.33 18.05 2.69
CA GLU A 9 -2.31 17.55 3.61
C GLU A 9 -1.43 18.77 3.96
N ASN A 10 -1.28 19.09 5.25
CA ASN A 10 -0.47 20.20 5.80
C ASN A 10 1.03 20.06 5.47
N MET A 11 1.41 19.93 4.20
CA MET A 11 2.79 19.86 3.74
C MET A 11 3.23 21.26 3.30
N GLU A 12 4.37 21.69 3.84
CA GLU A 12 5.03 22.95 3.52
C GLU A 12 5.17 23.15 2.00
N THR A 13 4.86 24.38 1.56
CA THR A 13 4.78 24.74 0.15
C THR A 13 6.12 24.53 -0.55
N ARG A 14 6.11 23.94 -1.76
CA ARG A 14 7.31 23.81 -2.60
C ARG A 14 7.98 25.17 -2.79
N TYR A 15 9.29 25.25 -2.58
CA TYR A 15 10.07 26.44 -2.86
C TYR A 15 11.14 26.15 -3.91
N VAL A 16 11.38 27.16 -4.75
CA VAL A 16 12.39 27.12 -5.81
C VAL A 16 13.67 27.69 -5.23
N MET A 17 14.77 26.95 -5.41
CA MET A 17 16.08 27.31 -4.93
C MET A 17 16.96 27.72 -6.11
N SER A 18 17.72 28.81 -5.95
CA SER A 18 18.67 29.26 -6.97
C SER A 18 19.87 28.30 -7.09
N LYS A 19 20.60 28.37 -8.21
CA LYS A 19 21.78 27.52 -8.45
C LYS A 19 22.81 27.60 -7.32
N GLY A 20 23.03 28.79 -6.76
CA GLY A 20 24.02 29.01 -5.70
C GLY A 20 23.63 28.29 -4.40
N GLU A 21 22.40 28.50 -3.95
CA GLU A 21 21.86 27.87 -2.75
C GLU A 21 21.77 26.34 -2.87
N ALA A 22 21.46 25.82 -4.06
CA ALA A 22 21.40 24.38 -4.31
C ALA A 22 22.78 23.70 -4.24
N LEU A 23 23.83 24.39 -4.70
CA LEU A 23 25.21 23.89 -4.63
C LEU A 23 25.79 23.99 -3.22
N GLU A 24 25.33 24.95 -2.39
CA GLU A 24 25.71 25.04 -0.97
C GLU A 24 25.11 23.91 -0.14
N MET A 25 23.83 23.56 -0.37
CA MET A 25 23.19 22.48 0.40
C MET A 25 23.58 21.07 -0.09
N PHE A 26 23.85 20.91 -1.38
CA PHE A 26 24.16 19.61 -1.98
C PHE A 26 25.40 19.69 -2.88
N PRO A 27 26.62 19.67 -2.29
CA PRO A 27 27.88 19.90 -3.01
C PRO A 27 28.26 18.79 -4.01
N ILE A 28 27.50 17.70 -4.05
CA ILE A 28 27.71 16.54 -4.95
C ILE A 28 26.99 16.74 -6.30
N LEU A 29 26.10 17.73 -6.42
CA LEU A 29 25.38 18.02 -7.67
C LEU A 29 26.33 18.54 -8.75
N LYS A 30 26.17 18.04 -9.98
CA LYS A 30 26.90 18.55 -11.14
C LYS A 30 26.50 20.00 -11.42
N SER A 31 27.47 20.89 -11.43
CA SER A 31 27.29 22.33 -11.65
C SER A 31 27.10 22.72 -13.12
N ASP A 32 27.48 21.83 -14.05
CA ASP A 32 27.34 22.04 -15.49
C ASP A 32 25.88 21.81 -15.94
N GLY A 33 25.28 22.82 -16.57
CA GLY A 33 23.86 22.81 -16.97
C GLY A 33 22.82 23.05 -15.88
N LEU A 34 23.22 23.22 -14.60
CA LEU A 34 22.27 23.47 -13.51
C LEU A 34 21.75 24.92 -13.54
N VAL A 35 20.43 25.09 -13.66
CA VAL A 35 19.73 26.40 -13.71
C VAL A 35 19.07 26.75 -12.37
N GLY A 36 18.77 25.74 -11.54
CA GLY A 36 18.16 25.87 -10.22
C GLY A 36 17.67 24.51 -9.73
N ALA A 37 17.16 24.45 -8.50
CA ALA A 37 16.59 23.24 -7.92
C ALA A 37 15.17 23.52 -7.41
N VAL A 38 14.29 22.51 -7.49
CA VAL A 38 12.94 22.59 -6.91
C VAL A 38 12.87 21.55 -5.81
N ILE A 39 12.63 22.00 -4.59
CA ILE A 39 12.42 21.11 -3.46
C ILE A 39 10.93 20.82 -3.36
N TYR A 40 10.60 19.54 -3.42
CA TYR A 40 9.26 19.06 -3.15
C TYR A 40 9.33 18.00 -2.06
N TYR A 41 8.36 18.04 -1.16
CA TYR A 41 8.14 16.95 -0.23
C TYR A 41 7.45 15.83 -1.00
N ASP A 42 8.16 14.72 -1.18
CA ASP A 42 7.53 13.46 -1.54
C ASP A 42 7.06 12.80 -0.25
N GLY A 43 5.83 12.30 -0.24
CA GLY A 43 5.32 11.58 0.91
C GLY A 43 6.08 10.27 0.99
N ASP A 44 7.13 10.24 1.81
CA ASP A 44 7.92 9.04 2.07
C ASP A 44 7.01 7.98 2.70
N THR A 45 6.38 7.18 1.83
CA THR A 45 5.47 6.07 2.17
C THR A 45 6.33 4.87 2.59
N THR A 46 7.27 5.12 3.49
CA THR A 46 8.49 4.34 3.72
C THR A 46 8.26 2.99 4.38
N ASN A 47 7.01 2.52 4.48
CA ASN A 47 6.74 1.16 4.93
C ASN A 47 5.38 0.62 4.52
N GLU A 48 5.28 0.18 3.26
CA GLU A 48 4.11 -0.52 2.71
C GLU A 48 3.68 -1.71 3.58
N SER A 49 4.65 -2.46 4.13
CA SER A 49 4.38 -3.62 4.99
C SER A 49 3.67 -3.24 6.31
N ARG A 50 4.06 -2.11 6.93
CA ARG A 50 3.41 -1.64 8.16
C ARG A 50 2.00 -1.14 7.92
N ILE A 51 1.77 -0.51 6.77
CA ILE A 51 0.42 -0.03 6.40
C ILE A 51 -0.52 -1.22 6.21
N ASN A 52 -0.06 -2.28 5.54
CA ASN A 52 -0.85 -3.51 5.37
C ASN A 52 -1.21 -4.17 6.70
N ILE A 53 -0.24 -4.29 7.62
CA ILE A 53 -0.50 -4.86 8.96
C ILE A 53 -1.46 -3.97 9.74
N ALA A 54 -1.31 -2.63 9.68
CA ALA A 54 -2.21 -1.70 10.36
C ALA A 54 -3.67 -1.83 9.84
N LEU A 55 -3.85 -2.03 8.53
CA LEU A 55 -5.16 -2.27 7.94
C LEU A 55 -5.78 -3.57 8.46
N ILE A 56 -5.02 -4.66 8.47
CA ILE A 56 -5.47 -5.96 9.00
C ILE A 56 -5.85 -5.83 10.48
N MET A 57 -5.00 -5.19 11.30
CA MET A 57 -5.27 -4.97 12.72
C MET A 57 -6.55 -4.16 12.95
N SER A 58 -6.81 -3.15 12.12
CA SER A 58 -8.05 -2.37 12.17
C SER A 58 -9.26 -3.24 11.84
N ALA A 59 -9.19 -4.06 10.79
CA ALA A 59 -10.26 -4.99 10.43
C ALA A 59 -10.56 -5.98 11.57
N VAL A 60 -9.52 -6.55 12.19
CA VAL A 60 -9.67 -7.46 13.34
C VAL A 60 -10.29 -6.75 14.54
N LYS A 61 -9.93 -5.48 14.78
CA LYS A 61 -10.57 -4.65 15.81
C LYS A 61 -12.07 -4.46 15.56
N HIS A 62 -12.49 -4.44 14.30
CA HIS A 62 -13.89 -4.42 13.87
C HIS A 62 -14.50 -5.83 13.73
N SER A 63 -13.94 -6.83 14.43
CA SER A 63 -14.44 -8.21 14.48
C SER A 63 -14.33 -9.00 13.17
N ALA A 64 -13.48 -8.55 12.23
CA ALA A 64 -13.11 -9.40 11.09
C ALA A 64 -12.15 -10.51 11.54
N VAL A 65 -12.26 -11.69 10.92
CA VAL A 65 -11.30 -12.77 11.10
C VAL A 65 -10.26 -12.68 10.00
N ALA A 66 -8.98 -12.60 10.36
CA ALA A 66 -7.86 -12.61 9.44
C ALA A 66 -6.98 -13.82 9.72
N ALA A 67 -6.63 -14.58 8.69
CA ALA A 67 -5.75 -15.73 8.78
C ALA A 67 -4.60 -15.57 7.77
N SER A 68 -3.37 -15.78 8.22
CA SER A 68 -2.17 -15.81 7.39
C SER A 68 -1.74 -17.26 7.15
N TYR A 69 -0.88 -17.49 6.15
CA TYR A 69 -0.38 -18.83 5.80
C TYR A 69 -1.46 -19.82 5.32
N CYS A 70 -2.58 -19.29 4.85
CA CYS A 70 -3.70 -20.04 4.29
C CYS A 70 -3.70 -19.89 2.76
N GLU A 71 -3.55 -20.99 2.03
CA GLU A 71 -3.58 -21.03 0.56
C GLU A 71 -4.96 -21.53 0.08
N VAL A 72 -5.60 -20.80 -0.83
CA VAL A 72 -6.87 -21.25 -1.43
C VAL A 72 -6.56 -22.24 -2.55
N THR A 73 -6.87 -23.51 -2.34
CA THR A 73 -6.55 -24.60 -3.29
C THR A 73 -7.66 -24.83 -4.32
N LYS A 74 -8.91 -24.65 -3.92
CA LYS A 74 -10.08 -24.86 -4.78
C LYS A 74 -11.22 -23.93 -4.44
N LEU A 75 -11.99 -23.58 -5.46
CA LEU A 75 -13.14 -22.70 -5.36
C LEU A 75 -14.36 -23.46 -5.91
N ASP A 76 -15.28 -23.85 -5.02
CA ASP A 76 -16.49 -24.56 -5.40
C ASP A 76 -17.63 -23.59 -5.66
N LYS A 77 -18.27 -23.80 -6.81
CA LYS A 77 -19.44 -23.06 -7.25
C LYS A 77 -20.68 -23.94 -7.19
N ASP A 78 -21.79 -23.32 -6.83
CA ASP A 78 -23.12 -23.91 -6.84
C ASP A 78 -23.71 -23.96 -8.26
N ASP A 79 -24.84 -24.63 -8.44
CA ASP A 79 -25.53 -24.83 -9.71
C ASP A 79 -25.89 -23.51 -10.44
N ASN A 80 -25.93 -22.40 -9.70
CA ASN A 80 -26.18 -21.06 -10.22
C ASN A 80 -24.90 -20.28 -10.59
N ASP A 81 -23.76 -20.96 -10.76
CA ASP A 81 -22.40 -20.39 -11.00
C ASP A 81 -21.93 -19.40 -9.90
N LYS A 82 -22.60 -19.40 -8.75
CA LYS A 82 -22.20 -18.62 -7.56
C LYS A 82 -21.23 -19.43 -6.74
N LEU A 83 -20.12 -18.82 -6.34
CA LEU A 83 -19.18 -19.46 -5.43
C LEU A 83 -19.82 -19.64 -4.05
N ASN A 84 -19.80 -20.86 -3.54
CA ASN A 84 -20.39 -21.22 -2.25
C ASN A 84 -19.32 -21.56 -1.21
N CYS A 85 -18.20 -22.16 -1.64
CA CYS A 85 -17.15 -22.62 -0.74
C CYS A 85 -15.75 -22.36 -1.33
N ALA A 86 -14.81 -22.01 -0.46
CA ALA A 86 -13.39 -22.00 -0.75
C ALA A 86 -12.71 -23.09 0.10
N HIS A 87 -11.97 -23.96 -0.57
CA HIS A 87 -11.07 -24.92 0.07
C HIS A 87 -9.76 -24.21 0.36
N VAL A 88 -9.37 -24.23 1.61
CA VAL A 88 -8.21 -23.51 2.11
C VAL A 88 -7.28 -24.48 2.82
N LYS A 89 -6.01 -24.50 2.42
CA LYS A 89 -4.97 -25.31 3.02
C LYS A 89 -4.09 -24.45 3.91
N ASP A 90 -3.93 -24.84 5.17
CA ASP A 90 -2.94 -24.26 6.07
C ASP A 90 -1.55 -24.78 5.68
N THR A 91 -0.65 -23.88 5.33
CA THR A 91 0.72 -24.22 4.90
C THR A 91 1.65 -24.57 6.06
N LEU A 92 1.30 -24.28 7.30
CA LEU A 92 2.10 -24.57 8.49
C LEU A 92 1.87 -26.00 9.00
N ILE A 93 0.63 -26.46 8.98
CA ILE A 93 0.21 -27.77 9.53
C ILE A 93 -0.17 -28.75 8.41
N SER A 94 -0.30 -28.27 7.16
CA SER A 94 -0.81 -29.03 6.01
C SER A 94 -2.24 -29.55 6.22
N ASP A 95 -3.03 -28.85 7.04
CA ASP A 95 -4.44 -29.16 7.28
C ASP A 95 -5.33 -28.46 6.25
N GLU A 96 -6.49 -29.04 5.97
CA GLU A 96 -7.43 -28.53 4.97
C GLU A 96 -8.76 -28.15 5.62
N CYS A 97 -9.26 -26.96 5.28
CA CYS A 97 -10.49 -26.43 5.83
C CYS A 97 -11.39 -25.81 4.76
N ASP A 98 -12.69 -25.99 4.93
CA ASP A 98 -13.72 -25.46 4.05
C ASP A 98 -14.30 -24.17 4.62
N VAL A 99 -14.19 -23.08 3.87
CA VAL A 99 -14.75 -21.78 4.25
C VAL A 99 -15.91 -21.43 3.33
N ARG A 100 -17.11 -21.31 3.91
CA ARG A 100 -18.32 -20.88 3.21
C ARG A 100 -18.52 -19.38 3.37
N ALA A 101 -18.85 -18.69 2.27
CA ALA A 101 -19.07 -17.25 2.26
C ALA A 101 -20.27 -16.88 1.40
N GLN A 102 -21.02 -15.86 1.83
CA GLN A 102 -22.19 -15.35 1.09
C GLN A 102 -21.84 -14.26 0.07
N ALA A 103 -20.73 -13.54 0.28
CA ALA A 103 -20.21 -12.50 -0.59
C ALA A 103 -18.69 -12.58 -0.66
N ARG A 104 -18.10 -12.21 -1.80
CA ARG A 104 -16.66 -12.37 -2.06
C ARG A 104 -16.08 -11.20 -2.85
N SER A 105 -14.81 -10.89 -2.59
CA SER A 105 -13.98 -9.98 -3.38
C SER A 105 -12.60 -10.60 -3.58
N THR A 106 -12.11 -10.60 -4.82
CA THR A 106 -10.72 -10.96 -5.15
C THR A 106 -9.98 -9.66 -5.42
N CYS A 107 -8.97 -9.36 -4.60
CA CYS A 107 -8.15 -8.16 -4.68
C CYS A 107 -6.74 -8.51 -5.18
#